data_AF-A0A5C0VJ51-F1
#
_entry.id   AF-A0A5C0VJ51-F1
#
_cell.length_a   1.000
_cell.length_b   1.000
_cell.length_c   1.000
_cell.angle_alpha   90.00
_cell.angle_beta   90.00
_cell.angle_gamma   90.00
#
_symmetry.space_group_name_H-M   'P 1'
#
loop_
_entity.id
_entity.type
_entity.pdbx_description
1 polymer ?
#
loop_
_entity_poly.entity_id
_entity_poly.type
_entity_poly.pdbx_seq_one_letter_code
_entity_poly.pdbx_strand_id
1 'polypeptide(L)'
;MAFFDHDNKPQLKEAFEMIEKQGFHYAYSAMCIEHWFILHFENCGKAFINAEEALKYLKKFMPNYHKTKTNAFKELKNRLELALERATILNKQQHEGFPAYKRNPHFTINALYNYFEELKELHKS
;
A
#
# COMPACT_ATOMS: atom_id res chain seq x y z
N MET A 1 -11.39 2.01 -9.59
CA MET A 1 -10.13 1.97 -8.81
C MET A 1 -10.10 0.68 -8.01
N ALA A 2 -9.00 -0.07 -8.08
CA ALA A 2 -8.86 -1.37 -7.43
C ALA A 2 -7.58 -1.39 -6.56
N PHE A 3 -7.69 -2.01 -5.38
CA PHE A 3 -6.57 -2.24 -4.46
C PHE A 3 -6.13 -3.69 -4.58
N PHE A 4 -4.89 -3.91 -5.03
CA PHE A 4 -4.32 -5.25 -5.17
C PHE A 4 -3.15 -5.45 -4.21
N ASP A 5 -3.09 -6.66 -3.70
CA ASP A 5 -1.98 -7.15 -2.89
C ASP A 5 -1.25 -8.26 -3.66
N HIS A 6 0.04 -8.46 -3.40
CA HIS A 6 0.86 -9.49 -4.07
C HIS A 6 0.56 -10.89 -3.52
N ASP A 7 -0.70 -11.32 -3.63
CA ASP A 7 -1.09 -12.72 -3.54
C ASP A 7 -0.50 -13.40 -4.78
N ASN A 8 0.76 -13.84 -4.72
CA ASN A 8 1.54 -14.78 -5.57
C ASN A 8 0.88 -15.40 -6.82
N LYS A 9 0.15 -14.61 -7.60
CA LYS A 9 -0.70 -15.04 -8.71
C LYS A 9 -0.01 -14.65 -10.01
N PRO A 10 0.18 -15.59 -10.95
CA PRO A 10 0.87 -15.32 -12.21
C PRO A 10 0.18 -14.24 -13.07
N GLN A 11 -1.08 -13.90 -12.80
CA GLN A 11 -1.87 -12.91 -13.55
C GLN A 11 -1.57 -11.44 -13.18
N LEU A 12 -0.65 -11.17 -12.24
CA LEU A 12 -0.43 -9.82 -11.75
C LEU A 12 0.12 -8.88 -12.82
N LYS A 13 0.99 -9.40 -13.70
CA LYS A 13 1.55 -8.67 -14.84
C LYS A 13 0.45 -8.25 -15.82
N GLU A 14 -0.41 -9.19 -16.19
CA GLU A 14 -1.54 -8.96 -17.10
C GLU A 14 -2.54 -7.96 -16.51
N ALA A 15 -2.77 -8.01 -15.18
CA ALA A 15 -3.61 -7.04 -14.49
C ALA A 15 -3.02 -5.62 -14.55
N PHE A 16 -1.72 -5.45 -14.31
CA PHE A 16 -1.06 -4.15 -14.45
C PHE A 16 -1.11 -3.63 -15.90
N GLU A 17 -0.77 -4.48 -16.87
CA GLU A 17 -0.80 -4.12 -18.29
C GLU A 17 -2.22 -3.70 -18.74
N MET A 18 -3.26 -4.37 -18.25
CA MET A 18 -4.64 -4.05 -18.59
C MET A 18 -5.13 -2.76 -17.92
N ILE A 19 -4.75 -2.52 -16.67
CA ILE A 19 -5.09 -1.29 -15.92
C ILE A 19 -4.41 -0.07 -16.54
N GLU A 20 -3.11 -0.18 -16.86
CA GLU A 20 -2.34 0.87 -17.53
C GLU A 20 -2.90 1.18 -18.92
N LYS A 21 -3.26 0.14 -19.70
CA LYS A 21 -3.85 0.30 -21.04
C LYS A 21 -5.23 0.98 -21.01
N GLN A 22 -6.00 0.83 -19.94
CA GLN A 22 -7.34 1.40 -19.80
C GLN A 22 -7.36 2.73 -19.03
N GLY A 23 -6.21 3.23 -18.57
CA GLY A 23 -6.11 4.52 -17.86
C GLY A 23 -6.73 4.51 -16.46
N PHE A 24 -6.89 3.33 -15.83
CA PHE A 24 -7.46 3.24 -14.50
C PHE A 24 -6.43 3.53 -13.40
N HIS A 25 -6.83 4.33 -12.41
CA HIS A 25 -6.04 4.52 -11.19
C HIS A 25 -6.09 3.27 -10.28
N TYR A 26 -4.94 2.88 -9.72
CA TYR A 26 -4.78 1.70 -8.85
C TYR A 26 -3.97 2.00 -7.60
N ALA A 27 -4.30 1.31 -6.49
CA ALA A 27 -3.46 1.22 -5.31
C ALA A 27 -2.88 -0.19 -5.18
N TYR A 28 -1.61 -0.25 -4.80
CA TYR A 28 -0.83 -1.46 -4.75
C TYR A 28 0.09 -1.40 -3.53
N SER A 29 0.11 -2.46 -2.76
CA SER A 29 1.24 -2.76 -1.88
C SER A 29 1.93 -3.97 -2.44
N ALA A 30 3.24 -3.87 -2.65
CA ALA A 30 4.00 -4.93 -3.32
C ALA A 30 4.09 -6.26 -2.58
N MET A 31 3.59 -6.37 -1.34
CA MET A 31 3.74 -7.57 -0.52
C MET A 31 2.48 -7.93 0.27
N CYS A 32 2.00 -7.00 1.10
CA CYS A 32 0.82 -7.20 1.93
C CYS A 32 0.21 -5.87 2.40
N ILE A 33 -1.11 -5.81 2.59
CA ILE A 33 -1.74 -4.66 3.26
C ILE A 33 -1.21 -4.44 4.69
N GLU A 34 -0.71 -5.49 5.36
CA GLU A 34 -0.06 -5.36 6.66
C GLU A 34 1.20 -4.49 6.61
N HIS A 35 1.94 -4.46 5.49
CA HIS A 35 3.10 -3.58 5.34
C HIS A 35 2.66 -2.11 5.28
N TRP A 36 1.55 -1.83 4.61
CA TRP A 36 0.93 -0.51 4.66
C TRP A 36 0.55 -0.09 6.09
N PHE A 37 0.03 -1.01 6.90
CA PHE A 37 -0.28 -0.72 8.30
C PHE A 37 0.96 -0.41 9.14
N ILE A 38 2.08 -1.09 8.90
CA ILE A 38 3.36 -0.80 9.57
C ILE A 38 3.81 0.66 9.31
N LEU A 39 3.59 1.19 8.11
CA LEU A 39 3.97 2.57 7.77
C LEU A 39 3.26 3.64 8.62
N HIS A 40 2.16 3.32 9.29
CA HIS A 40 1.51 4.23 10.23
C HIS A 40 2.28 4.36 11.55
N PHE A 41 3.16 3.41 11.86
CA PHE A 41 3.94 3.40 13.10
C PHE A 41 5.38 3.83 12.86
N GLU A 42 6.01 3.35 11.79
CA GLU A 42 7.43 3.59 11.52
C GLU A 42 7.76 3.69 10.03
N ASN A 43 8.93 4.26 9.71
CA ASN A 43 9.48 4.26 8.35
C ASN A 43 10.09 2.88 8.02
N CYS A 44 9.29 1.96 7.50
CA CYS A 44 9.69 0.56 7.32
C CYS A 44 10.03 0.22 5.86
N GLY A 45 11.29 0.45 5.46
CA GLY A 45 11.84 0.04 4.17
C GLY A 45 12.22 -1.44 4.06
N LYS A 46 11.83 -2.27 5.03
CA LYS A 46 12.19 -3.69 5.09
C LYS A 46 11.52 -4.47 3.95
N ALA A 47 12.30 -5.20 3.15
CA ALA A 47 11.77 -6.15 2.18
C ALA A 47 11.36 -7.45 2.90
N PHE A 48 10.09 -7.56 3.30
CA PHE A 48 9.56 -8.79 3.90
C PHE A 48 9.55 -9.92 2.88
N ILE A 49 9.87 -11.13 3.35
CA ILE A 49 9.93 -12.33 2.50
C ILE A 49 8.51 -12.78 2.12
N ASN A 50 7.54 -12.60 3.02
CA ASN A 50 6.14 -12.93 2.81
C ASN A 50 5.20 -12.15 3.75
N ALA A 51 3.89 -12.29 3.53
CA ALA A 51 2.86 -11.63 4.33
C ALA A 51 2.84 -12.07 5.81
N GLU A 52 3.26 -13.30 6.13
CA GLU A 52 3.32 -13.79 7.51
C GLU A 52 4.41 -13.05 8.32
N GLU A 53 5.56 -12.79 7.70
CA GLU A 53 6.63 -12.03 8.32
C GLU A 53 6.21 -10.58 8.60
N ALA A 54 5.55 -9.94 7.64
CA ALA A 54 4.99 -8.61 7.80
C ALA A 54 3.90 -8.58 8.88
N LEU A 55 3.01 -9.59 8.93
CA LEU A 55 2.01 -9.73 9.98
C LEU A 55 2.64 -9.87 11.37
N LYS A 56 3.68 -10.72 11.51
CA LYS A 56 4.41 -10.89 12.76
C LYS A 56 5.06 -9.58 13.20
N TYR A 57 5.56 -8.79 12.25
CA TYR A 57 6.15 -7.49 12.53
C TYR A 57 5.10 -6.45 12.94
N LEU A 58 3.97 -6.39 12.23
CA LEU A 58 2.84 -5.52 12.56
C LEU A 58 2.33 -5.76 13.98
N LYS A 59 2.31 -7.03 14.43
CA LYS A 59 1.88 -7.39 15.79
C LYS A 59 2.75 -6.80 16.91
N LYS A 60 3.94 -6.24 16.61
CA LYS A 60 4.70 -5.45 17.58
C LYS A 60 4.02 -4.11 17.91
N PHE A 61 3.29 -3.55 16.96
CA PHE A 61 2.56 -2.29 17.11
C PHE A 61 1.07 -2.50 17.38
N MET A 62 0.50 -3.56 16.81
CA MET A 62 -0.90 -3.94 16.98
C MET A 62 -0.99 -5.41 17.44
N PRO A 63 -0.72 -5.72 18.71
CA PRO A 63 -0.66 -7.11 19.22
C PRO A 63 -1.95 -7.90 18.97
N ASN A 64 -3.10 -7.21 19.01
CA ASN A 64 -4.42 -7.78 18.84
C ASN A 64 -4.93 -7.71 17.39
N TYR A 65 -4.08 -7.36 16.42
CA TYR A 65 -4.48 -7.27 15.02
C TYR A 65 -4.94 -8.62 14.48
N HIS A 66 -6.13 -8.60 13.90
CA HIS A 66 -6.76 -9.72 13.21
C HIS A 66 -7.44 -9.21 11.94
N LYS A 67 -7.08 -9.79 10.79
CA LYS A 67 -7.48 -9.34 9.45
C LYS A 67 -8.97 -8.99 9.31
N THR A 68 -9.85 -9.80 9.88
CA THR A 68 -11.31 -9.63 9.74
C THR A 68 -12.01 -9.01 10.96
N LYS A 69 -11.33 -8.90 12.10
CA LYS A 69 -11.97 -8.48 13.38
C LYS A 69 -11.52 -7.09 13.81
N THR A 70 -10.33 -6.66 13.36
CA THR A 70 -9.79 -5.36 13.71
C THR A 70 -10.33 -4.29 12.77
N ASN A 71 -10.87 -3.21 13.33
CA ASN A 71 -11.20 -2.02 12.56
C ASN A 71 -9.93 -1.19 12.34
N ALA A 72 -9.09 -1.64 11.40
CA ALA A 72 -7.80 -1.02 11.13
C ALA A 72 -7.92 0.47 10.79
N PHE A 73 -8.95 0.87 10.04
CA PHE A 73 -9.17 2.28 9.71
C PHE A 73 -9.33 3.14 10.96
N LYS A 74 -10.14 2.71 11.93
CA LYS A 74 -10.36 3.45 13.17
C LYS A 74 -9.07 3.66 13.97
N GLU A 75 -8.20 2.65 13.99
CA GLU A 75 -6.93 2.70 14.74
C GLU A 75 -5.85 3.52 14.02
N LEU A 76 -5.87 3.52 12.69
CA LEU A 76 -4.78 4.05 11.87
C LEU A 76 -5.04 5.45 11.30
N LYS A 77 -6.30 5.90 11.18
CA LYS A 77 -6.67 7.16 10.51
C LYS A 77 -5.91 8.40 11.01
N ASN A 78 -5.58 8.46 12.30
CA ASN A 78 -4.88 9.62 12.89
C ASN A 78 -3.41 9.70 12.47
N ARG A 79 -2.89 8.66 11.81
CA ARG A 79 -1.51 8.56 11.34
C ARG A 79 -1.43 8.39 9.82
N LEU A 80 -2.54 8.61 9.12
CA LEU A 80 -2.64 8.42 7.68
C LEU A 80 -1.62 9.30 6.94
N GLU A 81 -1.53 10.58 7.30
CA GLU A 81 -0.56 11.52 6.71
C GLU A 81 0.89 11.05 6.87
N LEU A 82 1.26 10.52 8.05
CA LEU A 82 2.59 9.96 8.28
C LEU A 82 2.86 8.73 7.39
N ALA A 83 1.87 7.87 7.22
CA ALA A 83 2.01 6.69 6.36
C ALA A 83 2.19 7.08 4.90
N LEU A 84 1.44 8.09 4.42
CA LEU A 84 1.55 8.64 3.07
C LEU A 84 2.92 9.29 2.82
N GLU A 85 3.44 10.06 3.78
CA GLU A 85 4.77 10.67 3.70
C GLU A 85 5.85 9.58 3.59
N ARG A 86 5.80 8.58 4.48
CA ARG A 86 6.77 7.47 4.50
C ARG A 86 6.74 6.65 3.22
N ALA A 87 5.54 6.34 2.71
CA ALA A 87 5.39 5.66 1.42
C ALA A 87 6.03 6.45 0.27
N THR A 88 5.85 7.78 0.26
CA THR A 88 6.47 8.66 -0.74
C THR A 88 7.99 8.61 -0.67
N ILE A 89 8.55 8.69 0.53
CA ILE A 89 10.01 8.65 0.76
C ILE A 89 10.57 7.29 0.30
N LEU A 90 9.94 6.19 0.72
CA LEU A 90 10.40 4.84 0.38
C LEU A 90 10.33 4.58 -1.13
N ASN A 91 9.29 5.04 -1.81
CA ASN A 91 9.20 4.91 -3.27
C ASN A 91 10.29 5.70 -4.01
N LYS A 92 10.63 6.90 -3.52
CA LYS A 92 11.71 7.72 -4.12
C LYS A 92 13.10 7.10 -3.94
N GLN A 93 13.29 6.29 -2.90
CA GLN A 93 14.56 5.61 -2.62
C GLN A 93 14.76 4.35 -3.47
N GLN A 94 13.79 3.97 -4.29
CA GLN A 94 13.92 2.80 -5.17
C GLN A 94 14.78 3.10 -6.39
N HIS A 95 15.59 2.13 -6.80
CA HIS A 95 16.40 2.25 -8.01
C HIS A 95 15.53 2.52 -9.25
N GLU A 96 15.84 3.62 -9.94
CA GLU A 96 15.28 3.93 -11.26
C GLU A 96 15.58 2.77 -12.24
N GLY A 97 14.59 2.41 -13.07
CA GLY A 97 14.73 1.35 -14.08
C GLY A 97 14.21 -0.04 -13.69
N PHE A 98 13.88 -0.30 -12.41
CA PHE A 98 13.21 -1.55 -12.03
C PHE A 98 11.68 -1.47 -12.24
N PRO A 99 11.03 -2.47 -12.86
CA PRO A 99 9.57 -2.50 -12.97
C PRO A 99 8.89 -2.53 -11.59
N ALA A 100 7.78 -1.79 -11.42
CA ALA A 100 7.08 -1.64 -10.14
C ALA A 100 6.72 -2.99 -9.47
N TYR A 101 6.33 -4.00 -10.27
CA TYR A 101 6.00 -5.34 -9.80
C TYR A 101 7.19 -6.15 -9.26
N LYS A 102 8.44 -5.70 -9.50
CA LYS A 102 9.66 -6.32 -8.94
C LYS A 102 10.20 -5.58 -7.71
N ARG A 103 9.60 -4.45 -7.32
CA ARG A 103 10.08 -3.62 -6.23
C ARG A 103 9.45 -4.08 -4.91
N ASN A 104 10.27 -4.31 -3.89
CA ASN A 104 9.83 -4.64 -2.55
C ASN A 104 10.63 -3.81 -1.51
N PRO A 105 9.99 -2.93 -0.72
CA PRO A 105 8.57 -2.59 -0.78
C PRO A 105 8.25 -1.48 -1.78
N HIS A 106 7.03 -1.46 -2.33
CA HIS A 106 6.50 -0.39 -3.17
C HIS A 106 5.03 -0.14 -2.81
N PHE A 107 4.63 1.14 -2.74
CA PHE A 107 3.29 1.54 -2.28
C PHE A 107 2.67 2.56 -3.23
N THR A 108 1.58 2.24 -3.93
CA THR A 108 0.88 3.23 -4.77
C THR A 108 -0.38 3.80 -4.11
N ILE A 109 -0.55 3.59 -2.80
CA ILE A 109 -1.74 4.04 -2.07
C ILE A 109 -1.88 5.57 -1.99
N ASN A 110 -0.78 6.31 -2.16
CA ASN A 110 -0.81 7.76 -2.30
C ASN A 110 -1.63 8.21 -3.53
N ALA A 111 -1.55 7.47 -4.64
CA ALA A 111 -2.34 7.77 -5.83
C ALA A 111 -3.84 7.61 -5.57
N LEU A 112 -4.21 6.60 -4.78
CA LEU A 112 -5.59 6.36 -4.35
C LEU A 112 -6.09 7.47 -3.42
N TYR A 113 -5.27 7.90 -2.46
CA TYR A 113 -5.62 8.99 -1.57
C TYR A 113 -5.87 10.28 -2.34
N ASN A 114 -4.93 10.68 -3.21
CA ASN A 114 -5.05 11.90 -4.02
C ASN A 114 -6.31 11.88 -4.90
N TYR A 115 -6.60 10.74 -5.56
CA TYR A 115 -7.81 10.59 -6.36
C TYR A 115 -9.09 10.82 -5.53
N PHE A 116 -9.15 10.29 -4.31
CA PHE A 116 -10.32 10.52 -3.45
C PHE A 116 -10.44 11.96 -2.97
N GLU A 117 -9.33 12.64 -2.69
CA GLU A 117 -9.33 14.06 -2.35
C GLU A 117 -9.82 14.91 -3.54
N GLU A 118 -9.33 14.64 -4.75
CA GLU A 118 -9.79 15.30 -5.98
C GLU A 118 -11.30 15.09 -6.21
N LEU A 119 -11.81 13.87 -6.01
CA LEU A 119 -13.25 13.60 -6.10
C LEU A 119 -14.07 14.34 -5.05
N LYS A 120 -13.58 14.48 -3.82
CA LYS A 120 -14.27 15.25 -2.77
C LYS A 120 -14.37 16.71 -3.13
N GLU A 121 -13.32 17.29 -3.71
CA GLU A 121 -13.34 18.68 -4.18
C GLU A 121 -14.28 18.87 -5.38
N LEU A 122 -14.35 17.90 -6.30
CA LEU A 122 -15.28 17.93 -7.44
C LEU A 122 -16.76 17.81 -7.06
N HIS A 123 -17.10 17.14 -5.95
CA HIS A 123 -18.48 16.98 -5.48
C HIS A 123 -18.88 18.02 -4.41
N LYS A 124 -18.01 19.00 -4.12
CA LYS A 124 -18.34 20.18 -3.31
C LYS A 124 -18.88 21.35 -4.14
N SER A 125 -18.91 21.25 -5.48
CA SER A 125 -19.56 22.19 -6.41
C SER A 125 -20.97 21.73 -6.80
#